data_AF-A0A3C1U811-F1
#
_entry.id   AF-A0A3C1U811-F1
#
_cell.length_a   1.000
_cell.length_b   1.000
_cell.length_c   1.000
_cell.angle_alpha   90.00
_cell.angle_beta   90.00
_cell.angle_gamma   90.00
#
_symmetry.space_group_name_H-M   'P 1'
#
loop_
_entity.id
_entity.type
_entity.pdbx_description
1 polymer ?
#
loop_
_entity_poly.entity_id
_entity_poly.type
_entity_poly.pdbx_seq_one_letter_code
_entity_poly.pdbx_strand_id
1 'polypeptide(L)' 'GNDLKGKLQILLRAAVAGILNESALDDYYPPYDSTTELIDVVNAAIASTNKGTITSLAMAIDYWNNGIHMFPEP' A
#
# COMPACT_ATOMS: atom_id res chain seq x y z
N GLY A 1 -18.19 1.13 -8.20
CA GLY A 1 -18.75 -0.02 -7.45
C GLY A 1 -18.51 0.21 -5.97
N ASN A 2 -19.54 0.52 -5.20
CA ASN A 2 -19.41 1.04 -3.83
C ASN A 2 -19.30 -0.06 -2.74
N ASP A 3 -19.16 -1.33 -3.15
CA ASP A 3 -19.10 -2.48 -2.25
C ASP A 3 -17.66 -2.96 -1.99
N LEU A 4 -17.48 -3.94 -1.08
CA LEU A 4 -16.23 -4.58 -0.70
C LEU A 4 -15.36 -4.93 -1.90
N LYS A 5 -15.93 -5.43 -2.99
CA LYS A 5 -15.21 -5.75 -4.23
C LYS A 5 -14.49 -4.53 -4.83
N GLY A 6 -15.14 -3.38 -4.87
CA GLY A 6 -14.52 -2.15 -5.39
C GLY A 6 -13.39 -1.67 -4.49
N LYS A 7 -13.56 -1.80 -3.17
CA LYS A 7 -12.52 -1.45 -2.19
C LYS A 7 -11.32 -2.39 -2.28
N LEU A 8 -11.54 -3.69 -2.47
CA LEU A 8 -10.48 -4.67 -2.71
C LEU A 8 -9.71 -4.35 -3.99
N GLN A 9 -10.39 -3.96 -5.08
CA GLN A 9 -9.71 -3.55 -6.31
C GLN A 9 -8.82 -2.31 -6.11
N ILE A 10 -9.29 -1.33 -5.34
CA ILE A 10 -8.50 -0.13 -5.01
C ILE A 10 -7.28 -0.51 -4.17
N LEU A 11 -7.46 -1.35 -3.15
CA LEU A 11 -6.35 -1.84 -2.32
C LEU A 11 -5.31 -2.59 -3.16
N LEU A 12 -5.74 -3.51 -4.03
CA LEU A 12 -4.84 -4.27 -4.88
C LEU A 12 -4.09 -3.37 -5.86
N ARG A 13 -4.74 -2.35 -6.43
CA ARG A 13 -4.08 -1.36 -7.29
C ARG A 13 -2.97 -0.62 -6.53
N ALA A 14 -3.28 -0.12 -5.32
CA ALA A 14 -2.30 0.59 -4.49
C ALA A 14 -1.16 -0.33 -4.04
N ALA A 15 -1.47 -1.57 -3.63
CA ALA A 15 -0.49 -2.56 -3.19
C ALA A 15 0.50 -2.94 -4.31
N VAL A 16 0.04 -3.12 -5.55
CA VAL A 16 0.94 -3.40 -6.69
C VAL A 16 1.93 -2.27 -6.90
N ALA A 17 1.48 -1.01 -6.88
CA ALA A 17 2.38 0.13 -6.96
C ALA A 17 3.34 0.20 -5.75
N GLY A 18 2.84 -0.09 -4.55
CA GLY A 18 3.66 -0.13 -3.34
C GLY A 18 4.77 -1.16 -3.42
N ILE A 19 4.49 -2.39 -3.89
CA ILE A 19 5.51 -3.43 -4.08
C ILE A 19 6.60 -2.99 -5.07
N LEU A 20 6.20 -2.31 -6.15
CA LEU A 20 7.16 -1.79 -7.13
C LEU A 20 8.03 -0.69 -6.54
N ASN A 21 7.46 0.18 -5.71
CA ASN A 21 8.21 1.24 -5.03
C ASN A 21 9.14 0.68 -3.95
N GLU A 22 8.67 -0.20 -3.07
CA GLU A 22 9.51 -0.95 -2.11
C GLU A 22 10.72 -1.59 -2.81
N SER A 23 10.49 -2.28 -3.93
CA SER A 23 11.57 -2.93 -4.68
C SER A 23 12.55 -1.97 -5.36
N ALA A 24 12.16 -0.72 -5.60
CA ALA A 24 12.96 0.27 -6.33
C ALA A 24 13.65 1.29 -5.42
N LEU A 25 13.04 1.57 -4.28
CA LEU A 25 13.42 2.64 -3.35
C LEU A 25 13.91 2.11 -2.01
N ASP A 26 13.61 0.85 -1.65
CA ASP A 26 14.05 0.23 -0.40
C ASP A 26 13.71 1.15 0.80
N ASP A 27 14.70 1.50 1.63
CA ASP A 27 14.59 2.41 2.78
C ASP A 27 13.94 3.79 2.48
N TYR A 28 13.85 4.19 1.21
CA TYR A 28 13.24 5.47 0.80
C TYR A 28 11.72 5.40 0.56
N TYR A 29 11.10 4.23 0.76
CA TYR A 29 9.66 4.04 0.63
C TYR A 29 9.04 3.51 1.94
N PRO A 30 8.81 4.39 2.93
CA PRO A 30 8.11 4.01 4.15
C PRO A 30 6.64 3.63 3.87
N PRO A 31 5.96 2.87 4.77
CA PRO A 31 6.37 2.57 6.15
C PRO A 31 6.83 1.12 6.37
N TYR A 32 6.98 0.33 5.32
CA TYR A 32 7.36 -1.08 5.44
C TYR A 32 8.84 -1.25 5.16
N ASP A 33 9.45 -2.24 5.80
CA ASP A 33 10.88 -2.55 5.64
C ASP A 33 11.11 -3.58 4.51
N SER A 34 10.03 -4.09 3.89
CA SER A 34 10.12 -5.02 2.77
C SER A 34 8.79 -5.21 2.03
N THR A 35 8.92 -5.68 0.78
CA THR A 35 7.78 -6.21 0.00
C THR A 35 7.00 -7.33 0.71
N THR A 36 7.66 -8.14 1.55
CA THR A 36 6.99 -9.23 2.29
C THR A 36 6.07 -8.66 3.36
N GLU A 37 6.55 -7.66 4.11
CA GLU A 37 5.74 -6.99 5.12
C GLU A 37 4.53 -6.29 4.50
N LEU A 38 4.72 -5.59 3.37
CA LEU A 38 3.62 -4.97 2.62
C LEU A 38 2.58 -6.00 2.17
N ILE A 39 3.01 -7.17 1.68
CA ILE A 39 2.11 -8.26 1.29
C ILE A 39 1.33 -8.79 2.50
N ASP A 40 1.97 -8.97 3.65
CA ASP A 40 1.34 -9.49 4.86
C ASP A 40 0.23 -8.57 5.38
N VAL A 41 0.47 -7.26 5.43
CA VAL A 41 -0.56 -6.29 5.87
C VAL A 41 -1.72 -6.19 4.88
N VAL A 42 -1.46 -6.30 3.57
CA VAL A 42 -2.51 -6.34 2.54
C VAL A 42 -3.36 -7.59 2.69
N ASN A 43 -2.74 -8.75 2.87
CA ASN A 43 -3.44 -10.01 3.10
C ASN A 43 -4.30 -9.96 4.37
N ALA A 44 -3.77 -9.40 5.46
CA ALA A 44 -4.51 -9.20 6.70
C ALA A 44 -5.73 -8.29 6.52
N ALA A 45 -5.59 -7.19 5.77
CA ALA A 45 -6.71 -6.30 5.46
C ALA A 45 -7.78 -6.99 4.61
N ILE A 46 -7.39 -7.77 3.61
CA ILE A 46 -8.33 -8.55 2.78
C ILE A 46 -9.07 -9.58 3.65
N ALA A 47 -8.34 -10.33 4.47
CA ALA A 47 -8.90 -11.35 5.37
C ALA A 47 -9.88 -10.76 6.39
N SER A 48 -9.68 -9.51 6.80
CA SER A 48 -10.59 -8.84 7.74
C SER A 48 -12.01 -8.63 7.17
N THR A 49 -12.16 -8.59 5.84
CA THR A 49 -13.39 -8.18 5.13
C THR A 49 -13.95 -6.81 5.56
N ASN A 50 -13.18 -6.05 6.34
CA ASN A 50 -13.60 -4.79 6.91
C ASN A 50 -13.37 -3.68 5.88
N LYS A 51 -14.48 -3.12 5.40
CA LYS A 51 -14.48 -2.04 4.40
C LYS A 51 -13.66 -0.83 4.86
N GLY A 52 -13.70 -0.50 6.16
CA GLY A 52 -12.92 0.57 6.76
C GLY A 52 -11.43 0.27 6.67
N THR A 53 -11.00 -0.87 7.22
CA THR A 53 -9.59 -1.33 7.18
C THR A 53 -9.01 -1.35 5.78
N ILE A 54 -9.75 -1.93 4.82
CA ILE A 54 -9.32 -2.01 3.42
C ILE A 54 -9.16 -0.61 2.80
N THR A 55 -10.08 0.31 3.11
CA THR A 55 -10.02 1.68 2.58
C THR A 55 -8.88 2.46 3.20
N SER A 56 -8.71 2.38 4.52
CA SER A 56 -7.63 3.06 5.24
C SER A 56 -6.26 2.60 4.78
N LEU A 57 -6.06 1.29 4.63
CA LEU A 57 -4.80 0.75 4.12
C LEU A 57 -4.55 1.19 2.67
N ALA A 58 -5.57 1.13 1.81
CA ALA A 58 -5.42 1.56 0.43
C ALA A 58 -5.03 3.04 0.32
N MET A 59 -5.63 3.92 1.12
CA MET A 59 -5.27 5.34 1.15
C MET A 59 -3.86 5.58 1.69
N ALA A 60 -3.43 4.81 2.69
CA ALA A 60 -2.07 4.92 3.23
C ALA A 60 -1.04 4.54 2.17
N ILE A 61 -1.21 3.41 1.49
CA ILE A 61 -0.30 2.97 0.42
C ILE A 61 -0.33 3.96 -0.76
N ASP A 62 -1.52 4.44 -1.17
CA ASP A 62 -1.66 5.42 -2.25
C ASP A 62 -1.02 6.78 -1.90
N TYR A 63 -1.02 7.18 -0.62
CA TYR A 63 -0.30 8.37 -0.15
C TYR A 63 1.20 8.25 -0.39
N TRP A 64 1.82 7.14 0.01
CA TRP A 64 3.26 6.91 -0.18
C TRP A 64 3.62 6.72 -1.66
N ASN A 65 2.79 6.02 -2.43
CA ASN A 65 2.96 5.90 -3.88
C ASN A 65 3.00 7.25 -4.61
N ASN A 66 2.30 8.26 -4.08
CA ASN A 66 2.18 9.58 -4.70
C ASN A 66 2.97 10.67 -3.93
N GLY A 67 3.69 10.34 -2.85
CA GLY A 67 4.17 11.29 -1.85
C GLY A 67 5.54 10.97 -1.24
N ILE A 68 6.46 11.92 -1.43
CA ILE A 68 7.80 12.09 -0.82
C ILE A 68 8.71 10.86 -0.90
N HIS A 69 9.38 10.70 -2.04
CA HIS A 69 10.69 10.06 -2.05
C HIS A 69 11.65 11.06 -1.39
N MET A 70 12.19 10.74 -0.21
CA MET A 70 13.29 11.50 0.37
C MET A 70 14.50 11.36 -0.56
N PHE A 71 14.60 12.21 -1.58
CA PHE A 71 15.87 12.36 -2.28
C PHE A 71 16.85 13.00 -1.29
N PRO A 72 18.04 12.41 -1.04
CA PRO A 72 19.08 13.17 -0.37
C PRO A 72 19.31 14.46 -1.17
N GLU A 73 19.25 15.61 -0.49
CA GLU A 73 19.64 16.91 -1.05
C GLU A 73 21.06 16.80 -1.65
N PRO A 74 21.33 17.46 -2.79
CA PRO A 74 22.61 17.39 -3.50
C PRO A 74 23.80 17.92 -2.70
#